data_AF-A2F5G3-F1
#
_entry.id   AF-A2F5G3-F1
#
_cell.length_a   1.000
_cell.length_b   1.000
_cell.length_c   1.000
_cell.angle_alpha   90.00
_cell.angle_beta   90.00
_cell.angle_gamma   90.00
#
_symmetry.space_group_name_H-M   'P 1'
#
loop_
_entity.id
_entity.type
_entity.pdbx_description
1 polymer ?
#
loop_
_entity_poly.entity_id
_entity_poly.type
_entity_poly.pdbx_seq_one_letter_code
_entity_poly.pdbx_strand_id
1 'polypeptide(L)'
;MHPVSSVFVPNKLKKYSQLDDAILNIHENSINETLSFIQTNFNSNELTFIFNRIIQISKIRLTSRRDLADLYIRVCILFDEKIDFKHILSASNPFAFQIISEITKFVNVDHILPSNFAISNIQENLLHKFIYLYQKNSIKSIIKADNVELLKNFVNENRKFDFRTKKSISAFYNLGKRCKVSLLGFAAHYGALNCFNYLLNQGLQPNLNEAHHAIIGGNTDIIENYKEEIPNCLETAILWNRNEIADYILSNDEEIMFSIESATNNIKATLFLLSCNFCDSMTLQMKKIFDGLKSAEAFKDMNLLNHLFVLN
;
A
#
# COMPACT_ATOMS: atom_id res chain seq x y z
N MET A 1 -17.47 15.30 13.04
CA MET A 1 -16.49 14.36 13.65
C MET A 1 -15.08 14.93 13.58
N HIS A 2 -14.15 14.51 14.46
CA HIS A 2 -12.73 14.86 14.32
C HIS A 2 -12.13 14.19 13.07
N PRO A 3 -11.28 14.84 12.27
CA PRO A 3 -10.61 14.20 11.14
C PRO A 3 -9.71 13.03 11.58
N VAL A 4 -9.78 11.90 10.88
CA VAL A 4 -8.87 10.74 10.97
C VAL A 4 -7.42 11.18 10.85
N SER A 5 -7.08 12.09 9.92
CA SER A 5 -5.70 12.57 9.76
C SER A 5 -5.17 13.33 10.98
N SER A 6 -6.09 13.89 11.79
CA SER A 6 -5.81 14.72 12.96
C SER A 6 -5.99 13.99 14.29
N VAL A 7 -6.27 12.68 14.26
CA VAL A 7 -6.50 11.90 15.49
C VAL A 7 -5.29 12.01 16.42
N PHE A 8 -5.56 12.20 17.71
CA PHE A 8 -4.51 12.23 18.71
C PHE A 8 -3.80 10.88 18.76
N VAL A 9 -2.51 10.88 18.40
CA VAL A 9 -1.64 9.71 18.53
C VAL A 9 -0.91 9.77 19.87
N PRO A 10 -1.17 8.83 20.80
CA PRO A 10 -0.47 8.79 22.08
C PRO A 10 1.05 8.78 21.89
N ASN A 11 1.81 9.44 22.78
CA ASN A 11 3.28 9.53 22.68
C ASN A 11 3.96 8.16 22.47
N LYS A 12 3.48 7.13 23.15
CA LYS A 12 3.94 5.74 23.02
C LYS A 12 3.73 5.12 21.63
N LEU A 13 2.75 5.60 20.87
CA LEU A 13 2.44 5.16 19.51
C LEU A 13 3.01 6.07 18.42
N LYS A 14 3.50 7.25 18.80
CA LYS A 14 3.91 8.31 17.86
C LYS A 14 4.96 7.83 16.87
N LYS A 15 5.99 7.12 17.33
CA LYS A 15 7.06 6.59 16.46
C LYS A 15 6.55 5.61 15.39
N TYR A 16 5.54 4.81 15.71
CA TYR A 16 4.96 3.85 14.77
C TYR A 16 4.09 4.56 13.72
N SER A 17 3.29 5.55 14.13
CA SER A 17 2.55 6.39 13.17
C SER A 17 3.49 7.19 12.27
N GLN A 18 4.61 7.68 12.82
CA GLN A 18 5.63 8.38 12.03
C GLN A 18 6.34 7.45 11.04
N LEU A 19 6.57 6.19 11.42
CA LEU A 19 7.08 5.18 10.48
C LEU A 19 6.10 4.95 9.33
N ASP A 20 4.80 4.84 9.61
CA ASP A 20 3.77 4.71 8.57
C ASP A 20 3.81 5.90 7.60
N ASP A 21 3.87 7.12 8.11
CA ASP A 21 3.95 8.33 7.29
C ASP A 21 5.25 8.34 6.46
N ALA A 22 6.38 7.90 7.00
CA ALA A 22 7.65 7.80 6.26
C ALA A 22 7.60 6.75 5.14
N ILE A 23 7.07 5.55 5.42
CA ILE A 23 6.96 4.46 4.44
C ILE A 23 5.92 4.79 3.35
N LEU A 24 4.80 5.45 3.70
CA LEU A 24 3.78 5.84 2.73
C LEU A 24 4.28 6.88 1.71
N ASN A 25 5.24 7.71 2.11
CA ASN A 25 5.84 8.75 1.28
C ASN A 25 7.24 8.36 0.75
N ILE A 26 7.56 7.06 0.76
CA ILE A 26 8.85 6.58 0.31
C ILE A 26 9.05 6.81 -1.19
N HIS A 27 10.24 7.29 -1.54
CA HIS A 27 10.78 7.42 -2.89
C HIS A 27 12.31 7.32 -2.79
N GLU A 28 13.00 7.15 -3.92
CA GLU A 28 14.47 6.96 -3.97
C GLU A 28 15.26 7.89 -3.03
N ASN A 29 14.94 9.19 -3.03
CA ASN A 29 15.64 10.19 -2.20
C ASN A 29 15.32 10.15 -0.69
N SER A 30 14.21 9.54 -0.25
CA SER A 30 13.79 9.50 1.16
C SER A 30 14.10 8.18 1.86
N ILE A 31 14.69 7.22 1.14
CA ILE A 31 15.08 5.91 1.72
C ILE A 31 16.07 6.09 2.86
N ASN A 32 17.10 6.92 2.69
CA ASN A 32 18.13 7.13 3.71
C ASN A 32 17.57 7.85 4.95
N GLU A 33 16.67 8.81 4.76
CA GLU A 33 15.98 9.50 5.85
C GLU A 33 15.12 8.52 6.65
N THR A 34 14.36 7.68 5.95
CA THR A 34 13.53 6.63 6.55
C THR A 34 14.39 5.62 7.32
N LEU A 35 15.54 5.20 6.78
CA LEU A 35 16.49 4.33 7.46
C LEU A 35 17.08 4.97 8.71
N SER A 36 17.48 6.24 8.64
CA SER A 36 17.99 6.99 9.79
C SER A 36 16.93 7.09 10.89
N PHE A 37 15.68 7.33 10.52
CA PHE A 37 14.55 7.33 11.46
C PHE A 37 14.38 5.97 12.13
N ILE A 38 14.41 4.89 11.34
CA ILE A 38 14.32 3.50 11.84
C ILE A 38 15.46 3.22 12.84
N GLN A 39 16.71 3.50 12.45
CA GLN A 39 17.91 3.28 13.26
C GLN A 39 17.85 4.01 14.61
N THR A 40 17.30 5.23 14.61
CA THR A 40 17.24 6.08 15.81
C THR A 40 16.13 5.67 16.77
N ASN A 41 15.00 5.16 16.25
CA ASN A 41 13.76 5.01 17.03
C ASN A 41 13.36 3.56 17.32
N PHE A 42 14.01 2.58 16.69
CA PHE A 42 13.65 1.17 16.79
C PHE A 42 14.86 0.31 17.13
N ASN A 43 14.61 -0.78 17.87
CA ASN A 43 15.62 -1.80 18.18
C ASN A 43 15.32 -3.13 17.47
N SER A 44 16.23 -4.10 17.58
CA SER A 44 16.15 -5.39 16.90
C SER A 44 14.89 -6.20 17.23
N ASN A 45 14.35 -6.08 18.44
CA ASN A 45 13.12 -6.78 18.78
C ASN A 45 11.93 -6.27 17.93
N GLU A 46 11.98 -5.04 17.42
CA GLU A 46 10.85 -4.36 16.76
C GLU A 46 10.82 -4.60 15.25
N LEU A 47 11.79 -5.36 14.72
CA LEU A 47 11.95 -5.59 13.30
C LEU A 47 10.76 -6.27 12.64
N THR A 48 10.13 -7.23 13.34
CA THR A 48 8.90 -7.88 12.85
C THR A 48 7.81 -6.84 12.53
N PHE A 49 7.65 -5.81 13.37
CA PHE A 49 6.70 -4.74 13.11
C PHE A 49 7.10 -3.96 11.85
N ILE A 50 8.35 -3.51 11.75
CA ILE A 50 8.86 -2.73 10.62
C ILE A 50 8.68 -3.48 9.30
N PHE A 51 9.13 -4.73 9.25
CA PHE A 51 8.99 -5.57 8.05
C PHE A 51 7.53 -5.80 7.68
N ASN A 52 6.65 -6.06 8.65
CA ASN A 52 5.22 -6.18 8.39
C ASN A 52 4.64 -4.89 7.83
N ARG A 53 5.02 -3.71 8.36
CA ARG A 53 4.55 -2.43 7.83
C ARG A 53 5.02 -2.18 6.40
N ILE A 54 6.30 -2.42 6.10
CA ILE A 54 6.84 -2.32 4.73
C ILE A 54 6.05 -3.25 3.79
N ILE A 55 5.84 -4.52 4.19
CA ILE A 55 5.10 -5.50 3.38
C ILE A 55 3.65 -5.07 3.18
N GLN A 56 2.94 -4.62 4.22
CA GLN A 56 1.54 -4.21 4.10
C GLN A 56 1.42 -2.95 3.23
N ILE A 57 2.27 -1.95 3.43
CA ILE A 57 2.25 -0.73 2.62
C ILE A 57 2.62 -1.04 1.16
N SER A 58 3.51 -2.00 0.89
CA SER A 58 3.82 -2.44 -0.48
C SER A 58 2.63 -3.02 -1.26
N LYS A 59 1.61 -3.51 -0.54
CA LYS A 59 0.37 -3.99 -1.16
C LYS A 59 -0.48 -2.83 -1.66
N ILE A 60 -0.40 -1.67 -1.01
CA ILE A 60 -1.21 -0.48 -1.32
C ILE A 60 -0.43 0.62 -2.07
N ARG A 61 0.90 0.66 -2.01
CA ARG A 61 1.74 1.64 -2.73
C ARG A 61 2.43 0.98 -3.92
N LEU A 62 1.68 0.83 -5.01
CA LEU A 62 2.08 0.01 -6.16
C LEU A 62 3.24 0.59 -6.97
N THR A 63 3.33 1.91 -7.02
CA THR A 63 4.36 2.66 -7.73
C THR A 63 5.68 2.65 -6.98
N SER A 64 5.65 2.71 -5.64
CA SER A 64 6.84 2.73 -4.76
C SER A 64 7.37 1.34 -4.38
N ARG A 65 6.91 0.25 -4.99
CA ARG A 65 7.32 -1.12 -4.59
C ARG A 65 8.83 -1.35 -4.67
N ARG A 66 9.49 -0.74 -5.66
CA ARG A 66 10.94 -0.82 -5.79
C ARG A 66 11.63 -0.19 -4.58
N ASP A 67 11.24 1.03 -4.23
CA ASP A 67 11.80 1.79 -3.11
C ASP A 67 11.52 1.09 -1.77
N LEU A 68 10.33 0.50 -1.63
CA LEU A 68 9.98 -0.31 -0.46
C LEU A 68 10.82 -1.60 -0.36
N ALA A 69 11.16 -2.22 -1.49
CA ALA A 69 12.01 -3.40 -1.50
C ALA A 69 13.45 -3.04 -1.15
N ASP A 70 13.96 -1.92 -1.67
CA ASP A 70 15.27 -1.38 -1.28
C ASP A 70 15.30 -1.05 0.23
N LEU A 71 14.28 -0.36 0.73
CA LEU A 71 14.13 -0.09 2.16
C LEU A 71 14.15 -1.38 2.99
N TYR A 72 13.39 -2.41 2.59
CA TYR A 72 13.36 -3.71 3.29
C TYR A 72 14.77 -4.32 3.41
N ILE A 73 15.50 -4.39 2.29
CA ILE A 73 16.83 -4.99 2.24
C ILE A 73 17.82 -4.19 3.11
N ARG A 74 17.77 -2.86 3.04
CA ARG A 74 18.63 -2.00 3.84
C ARG A 74 18.32 -2.07 5.33
N VAL A 75 17.06 -2.29 5.72
CA VAL A 75 16.71 -2.59 7.12
C VAL A 75 17.33 -3.92 7.56
N CYS A 76 17.30 -4.97 6.72
CA CYS A 76 18.00 -6.23 7.03
C CYS A 76 19.50 -5.99 7.27
N ILE A 77 20.17 -5.25 6.38
CA ILE A 77 21.60 -4.93 6.50
C ILE A 77 21.87 -4.11 7.77
N LEU A 78 21.04 -3.10 8.05
CA LEU A 78 21.21 -2.19 9.19
C LEU A 78 21.21 -2.92 10.54
N PHE A 79 20.44 -4.01 10.66
CA PHE A 79 20.31 -4.77 11.90
C PHE A 79 21.00 -6.14 11.87
N ASP A 80 21.82 -6.41 10.85
CA ASP A 80 22.47 -7.72 10.63
C ASP A 80 21.47 -8.89 10.60
N GLU A 81 20.28 -8.65 10.06
CA GLU A 81 19.22 -9.65 9.93
C GLU A 81 19.26 -10.35 8.57
N LYS A 82 18.92 -11.64 8.58
CA LYS A 82 18.73 -12.41 7.34
C LYS A 82 17.35 -12.14 6.75
N ILE A 83 17.26 -12.19 5.42
CA ILE A 83 15.97 -12.09 4.75
C ILE A 83 15.21 -13.40 4.95
N ASP A 84 14.16 -13.35 5.79
CA ASP A 84 13.26 -14.49 5.94
C ASP A 84 12.19 -14.49 4.85
N PHE A 85 12.46 -15.27 3.79
CA PHE A 85 11.53 -15.47 2.70
C PHE A 85 10.21 -16.11 3.14
N LYS A 86 10.09 -16.75 4.30
CA LYS A 86 8.79 -17.25 4.77
C LYS A 86 7.82 -16.10 5.04
N HIS A 87 8.29 -15.00 5.64
CA HIS A 87 7.49 -13.79 5.85
C HIS A 87 7.07 -13.15 4.53
N ILE A 88 7.96 -13.20 3.54
CA ILE A 88 7.75 -12.59 2.24
C ILE A 88 6.83 -13.46 1.34
N LEU A 89 7.02 -14.78 1.34
CA LEU A 89 6.31 -15.74 0.49
C LEU A 89 4.94 -16.12 1.03
N SER A 90 4.75 -16.19 2.36
CA SER A 90 3.43 -16.38 2.97
C SER A 90 2.43 -15.30 2.56
N ALA A 91 2.92 -14.11 2.17
CA ALA A 91 2.09 -13.03 1.66
C ALA A 91 1.64 -13.20 0.19
N SER A 92 2.09 -14.24 -0.54
CA SER A 92 1.79 -14.47 -1.98
C SER A 92 1.95 -13.20 -2.85
N ASN A 93 2.95 -12.37 -2.53
CA ASN A 93 2.97 -10.96 -2.92
C ASN A 93 3.98 -10.72 -4.07
N PRO A 94 3.62 -10.00 -5.15
CA PRO A 94 4.57 -9.47 -6.13
C PRO A 94 5.75 -8.70 -5.51
N PHE A 95 5.57 -8.15 -4.31
CA PHE A 95 6.64 -7.54 -3.52
C PHE A 95 7.79 -8.51 -3.21
N ALA A 96 7.51 -9.80 -3.05
CA ALA A 96 8.54 -10.82 -2.80
C ALA A 96 9.58 -10.89 -3.92
N PHE A 97 9.08 -10.89 -5.15
CA PHE A 97 9.91 -10.91 -6.34
C PHE A 97 10.63 -9.58 -6.55
N GLN A 98 10.02 -8.46 -6.15
CA GLN A 98 10.71 -7.18 -6.16
C GLN A 98 11.90 -7.18 -5.20
N ILE A 99 11.73 -7.72 -3.98
CA ILE A 99 12.83 -7.92 -3.03
C ILE A 99 13.91 -8.80 -3.66
N ILE A 100 13.56 -9.95 -4.23
CA ILE A 100 14.52 -10.83 -4.93
C ILE A 100 15.30 -10.06 -6.01
N SER A 101 14.60 -9.28 -6.83
CA SER A 101 15.21 -8.47 -7.89
C SER A 101 16.18 -7.42 -7.34
N GLU A 102 15.80 -6.72 -6.26
CA GLU A 102 16.64 -5.69 -5.68
C GLU A 102 17.85 -6.30 -4.95
N ILE A 103 17.70 -7.46 -4.29
CA ILE A 103 18.81 -8.18 -3.63
C ILE A 103 19.98 -8.42 -4.59
N THR A 104 19.71 -8.77 -5.86
CA THR A 104 20.77 -9.04 -6.85
C THR A 104 21.68 -7.84 -7.15
N LYS A 105 21.28 -6.61 -6.78
CA LYS A 105 22.08 -5.41 -6.97
C LYS A 105 23.09 -5.17 -5.84
N PHE A 106 22.96 -5.87 -4.72
CA PHE A 106 23.86 -5.74 -3.59
C PHE A 106 25.07 -6.66 -3.75
N VAL A 107 26.27 -6.13 -3.47
CA VAL A 107 27.55 -6.82 -3.74
C VAL A 107 27.76 -8.06 -2.85
N ASN A 108 26.99 -8.20 -1.76
CA ASN A 108 27.23 -9.22 -0.73
C ASN A 108 25.99 -10.04 -0.39
N VAL A 109 25.41 -10.65 -1.42
CA VAL A 109 24.14 -11.40 -1.34
C VAL A 109 24.24 -12.63 -0.43
N ASP A 110 25.41 -13.27 -0.33
CA ASP A 110 25.62 -14.52 0.41
C ASP A 110 25.44 -14.36 1.93
N HIS A 111 25.64 -13.15 2.48
CA HIS A 111 25.36 -12.89 3.90
C HIS A 111 23.88 -12.66 4.19
N ILE A 112 23.11 -12.25 3.18
CA ILE A 112 21.72 -11.82 3.32
C ILE A 112 20.76 -12.99 3.06
N LEU A 113 21.13 -13.90 2.16
CA LEU A 113 20.33 -15.07 1.83
C LEU A 113 20.55 -16.23 2.82
N PRO A 114 19.50 -17.03 3.09
CA PRO A 114 19.68 -18.33 3.72
C PRO A 114 20.65 -19.20 2.90
N SER A 115 21.53 -19.94 3.56
CA SER A 115 22.54 -20.79 2.93
C SER A 115 21.97 -21.91 2.04
N ASN A 116 20.66 -22.15 2.08
CA ASN A 116 19.92 -23.10 1.26
C ASN A 116 19.10 -22.44 0.12
N PHE A 117 19.20 -21.12 -0.08
CA PHE A 117 18.43 -20.40 -1.10
C PHE A 117 19.23 -20.27 -2.40
N ALA A 118 18.98 -21.16 -3.36
CA ALA A 118 19.56 -21.05 -4.70
C ALA A 118 18.73 -20.10 -5.59
N ILE A 119 19.27 -18.91 -5.91
CA ILE A 119 18.65 -17.95 -6.84
C ILE A 119 18.35 -18.60 -8.21
N SER A 120 19.17 -19.56 -8.63
CA SER A 120 19.02 -20.32 -9.88
C SER A 120 17.68 -21.05 -10.01
N ASN A 121 16.94 -21.26 -8.92
CA ASN A 121 15.63 -21.91 -8.93
C ASN A 121 14.49 -20.95 -9.30
N ILE A 122 14.74 -19.64 -9.33
CA ILE A 122 13.74 -18.65 -9.75
C ILE A 122 13.81 -18.56 -11.27
N GLN A 123 12.86 -19.20 -11.97
CA GLN A 123 12.77 -19.08 -13.42
C GLN A 123 12.73 -17.59 -13.80
N GLU A 124 13.68 -17.15 -14.62
CA GLU A 124 13.84 -15.77 -15.06
C GLU A 124 12.54 -15.17 -15.63
N ASN A 125 11.73 -16.01 -16.29
CA ASN A 125 10.41 -15.66 -16.80
C ASN A 125 9.37 -15.33 -15.71
N LEU A 126 9.42 -16.00 -14.55
CA LEU A 126 8.58 -15.65 -13.40
C LEU A 126 9.02 -14.30 -12.84
N LEU A 127 10.32 -14.12 -12.62
CA LEU A 127 10.88 -12.88 -12.07
C LEU A 127 10.49 -11.66 -12.93
N HIS A 128 10.64 -11.76 -14.26
CA HIS A 128 10.24 -10.70 -15.19
C HIS A 128 8.72 -10.41 -15.11
N LYS A 129 7.86 -11.43 -15.00
CA LYS A 129 6.41 -11.24 -14.87
C LYS A 129 6.02 -10.54 -13.58
N PHE A 130 6.77 -10.74 -12.50
CA PHE A 130 6.48 -10.16 -11.20
C PHE A 130 7.09 -8.76 -10.99
N ILE A 131 8.32 -8.53 -11.44
CA ILE A 131 8.97 -7.20 -11.36
C ILE A 131 8.16 -6.18 -12.18
N TYR A 132 7.90 -6.51 -13.44
CA TYR A 132 7.26 -5.55 -14.34
C TYR A 132 5.73 -5.53 -14.20
N LEU A 133 5.13 -6.56 -13.57
CA LEU A 133 3.69 -6.86 -13.45
C LEU A 133 2.93 -7.00 -14.78
N TYR A 134 3.38 -6.28 -15.80
CA TYR A 134 2.88 -6.22 -17.14
C TYR A 134 4.04 -6.33 -18.11
N GLN A 135 3.77 -6.89 -19.29
CA GLN A 135 4.76 -6.98 -20.37
C GLN A 135 5.26 -5.57 -20.71
N LYS A 136 6.58 -5.42 -20.90
CA LYS A 136 7.20 -4.16 -21.34
C LYS A 136 6.53 -3.65 -22.63
N ASN A 137 6.30 -2.34 -22.69
CA ASN A 137 5.61 -1.65 -23.80
C ASN A 137 4.15 -2.09 -24.04
N SER A 138 3.57 -2.92 -23.17
CA SER A 138 2.12 -3.13 -23.20
C SER A 138 1.41 -1.86 -22.73
N ILE A 139 0.19 -1.63 -23.22
CA ILE A 139 -0.65 -0.51 -22.78
C ILE A 139 -0.77 -0.41 -21.24
N LYS A 140 -0.83 -1.55 -20.54
CA LYS A 140 -0.88 -1.57 -19.07
C LYS A 140 0.41 -1.06 -18.43
N SER A 141 1.56 -1.45 -18.98
CA SER A 141 2.86 -0.94 -18.51
C SER A 141 3.03 0.56 -18.80
N ILE A 142 2.53 1.01 -19.96
CA ILE A 142 2.59 2.41 -20.39
C ILE A 142 1.74 3.29 -19.46
N ILE A 143 0.47 2.93 -19.23
CA ILE A 143 -0.43 3.67 -18.34
C ILE A 143 0.08 3.64 -16.90
N LYS A 144 0.58 2.49 -16.40
CA LYS A 144 1.15 2.41 -15.05
C LYS A 144 2.32 3.39 -14.85
N ALA A 145 3.14 3.60 -15.88
CA ALA A 145 4.27 4.52 -15.86
C ALA A 145 3.87 5.97 -16.17
N ASP A 146 2.59 6.24 -16.36
CA ASP A 146 2.02 7.52 -16.80
C ASP A 146 2.72 8.15 -18.03
N ASN A 147 3.18 7.30 -18.96
CA ASN A 147 3.90 7.75 -20.15
C ASN A 147 2.94 8.00 -21.32
N VAL A 148 2.35 9.20 -21.35
CA VAL A 148 1.34 9.59 -22.34
C VAL A 148 1.86 9.59 -23.79
N GLU A 149 3.15 9.88 -24.01
CA GLU A 149 3.74 9.87 -25.35
C GLU A 149 3.86 8.45 -25.91
N LEU A 150 4.30 7.49 -25.09
CA LEU A 150 4.26 6.08 -25.47
C LEU A 150 2.82 5.58 -25.69
N LEU A 151 1.84 6.11 -24.95
CA LEU A 151 0.43 5.76 -25.14
C LEU A 151 -0.09 6.26 -26.49
N LYS A 152 0.20 7.51 -26.86
CA LYS A 152 -0.13 8.06 -28.18
C LYS A 152 0.49 7.24 -29.30
N ASN A 153 1.78 6.92 -29.20
CA ASN A 153 2.49 6.09 -30.17
C ASN A 153 1.85 4.70 -30.30
N PHE A 154 1.55 4.06 -29.16
CA PHE A 154 0.88 2.77 -29.13
C PHE A 154 -0.48 2.81 -29.85
N VAL A 155 -1.31 3.83 -29.60
CA VAL A 155 -2.61 3.98 -30.26
C VAL A 155 -2.43 4.20 -31.77
N ASN A 156 -1.49 5.05 -32.18
CA ASN A 156 -1.24 5.38 -33.58
C ASN A 156 -0.76 4.17 -34.40
N GLU A 157 0.11 3.34 -33.82
CA GLU A 157 0.59 2.10 -34.44
C GLU A 157 -0.51 1.03 -34.53
N ASN A 158 -1.47 1.06 -33.60
CA ASN A 158 -2.58 0.11 -33.55
C ASN A 158 -3.87 0.74 -34.10
N ARG A 159 -3.98 0.92 -35.42
CA ARG A 159 -5.14 1.59 -36.08
C ARG A 159 -6.53 1.03 -35.74
N LYS A 160 -6.62 -0.19 -35.22
CA LYS A 160 -7.87 -0.83 -34.76
C LYS A 160 -8.02 -0.84 -33.24
N PHE A 161 -7.27 0.02 -32.53
CA PHE A 161 -7.29 0.08 -31.08
C PHE A 161 -8.66 0.56 -30.60
N ASP A 162 -9.33 -0.29 -29.81
CA ASP A 162 -10.61 0.05 -29.19
C ASP A 162 -10.39 0.51 -27.74
N PHE A 163 -10.64 1.79 -27.51
CA PHE A 163 -10.55 2.40 -26.19
C PHE A 163 -11.61 1.88 -25.20
N ARG A 164 -12.71 1.28 -25.68
CA ARG A 164 -13.77 0.72 -24.84
C ARG A 164 -13.37 -0.64 -24.25
N THR A 165 -12.22 -1.18 -24.65
CA THR A 165 -11.75 -2.45 -24.13
C THR A 165 -11.48 -2.37 -22.62
N LYS A 166 -12.18 -3.20 -21.85
CA LYS A 166 -11.87 -3.38 -20.43
C LYS A 166 -10.56 -4.16 -20.25
N LYS A 167 -9.72 -3.71 -19.34
CA LYS A 167 -8.44 -4.33 -18.99
C LYS A 167 -8.54 -4.99 -17.62
N SER A 168 -7.96 -6.18 -17.50
CA SER A 168 -7.84 -6.81 -16.18
C SER A 168 -6.77 -6.11 -15.36
N ILE A 169 -7.14 -5.64 -14.17
CA ILE A 169 -6.20 -5.37 -13.09
C ILE A 169 -5.74 -6.73 -12.53
N SER A 170 -4.48 -6.82 -12.13
CA SER A 170 -3.92 -8.08 -11.63
C SER A 170 -4.68 -8.52 -10.37
N ALA A 171 -4.90 -9.84 -10.23
CA ALA A 171 -5.63 -10.41 -9.08
C ALA A 171 -4.98 -10.06 -7.73
N PHE A 172 -3.67 -9.74 -7.74
CA PHE A 172 -2.92 -9.30 -6.57
C PHE A 172 -3.49 -8.03 -5.91
N TYR A 173 -4.23 -7.21 -6.67
CA TYR A 173 -4.73 -5.92 -6.19
C TYR A 173 -6.17 -5.98 -5.67
N ASN A 174 -6.88 -7.08 -5.92
CA ASN A 174 -8.30 -7.24 -5.57
C ASN A 174 -8.54 -8.48 -4.71
N LEU A 175 -7.64 -8.74 -3.75
CA LEU A 175 -7.77 -9.85 -2.79
C LEU A 175 -8.00 -11.20 -3.50
N GLY A 176 -7.32 -11.42 -4.63
CA GLY A 176 -7.44 -12.64 -5.42
C GLY A 176 -8.52 -12.62 -6.50
N LYS A 177 -9.38 -11.60 -6.58
CA LYS A 177 -10.38 -11.47 -7.65
C LYS A 177 -9.81 -10.69 -8.84
N ARG A 178 -9.91 -11.27 -10.04
CA ARG A 178 -9.61 -10.54 -11.28
C ARG A 178 -10.78 -9.58 -11.57
N CYS A 179 -10.54 -8.27 -11.47
CA CYS A 179 -11.50 -7.26 -11.94
C CYS A 179 -11.09 -6.75 -13.32
N LYS A 180 -12.10 -6.53 -14.17
CA LYS A 180 -11.95 -5.86 -15.47
C LYS A 180 -12.44 -4.42 -15.31
N VAL A 181 -11.55 -3.47 -15.54
CA VAL A 181 -11.81 -2.03 -15.47
C VAL A 181 -11.70 -1.38 -16.83
N SER A 182 -12.29 -0.20 -17.02
CA SER A 182 -12.03 0.63 -18.20
C SER A 182 -10.56 1.10 -18.24
N LEU A 183 -10.12 1.65 -19.37
CA LEU A 183 -8.78 2.28 -19.44
C LEU A 183 -8.67 3.49 -18.50
N LEU A 184 -9.75 4.25 -18.32
CA LEU A 184 -9.81 5.36 -17.36
C LEU A 184 -9.70 4.83 -15.93
N GLY A 185 -10.47 3.81 -15.55
CA GLY A 185 -10.38 3.17 -14.24
C GLY A 185 -8.99 2.57 -13.98
N PHE A 186 -8.34 2.04 -15.02
CA PHE A 186 -6.97 1.56 -14.93
C PHE A 186 -5.96 2.70 -14.70
N ALA A 187 -6.09 3.81 -15.42
CA ALA A 187 -5.26 4.99 -15.21
C ALA A 187 -5.51 5.61 -13.82
N ALA A 188 -6.77 5.69 -13.40
CA ALA A 188 -7.17 6.15 -12.07
C ALA A 188 -6.57 5.29 -10.96
N HIS A 189 -6.60 3.96 -11.11
CA HIS A 189 -6.01 3.02 -10.16
C HIS A 189 -4.53 3.26 -9.88
N TYR A 190 -3.77 3.71 -10.88
CA TYR A 190 -2.34 4.00 -10.75
C TYR A 190 -2.04 5.48 -10.53
N GLY A 191 -3.05 6.37 -10.45
CA GLY A 191 -2.83 7.81 -10.36
C GLY A 191 -2.16 8.41 -11.60
N ALA A 192 -2.33 7.79 -12.77
CA ALA A 192 -1.67 8.14 -14.02
C ALA A 192 -2.39 9.31 -14.72
N LEU A 193 -2.18 10.52 -14.19
CA LEU A 193 -2.92 11.74 -14.57
C LEU A 193 -2.77 12.08 -16.06
N ASN A 194 -1.57 11.99 -16.62
CA ASN A 194 -1.33 12.38 -18.01
C ASN A 194 -2.04 11.41 -18.98
N CYS A 195 -1.95 10.12 -18.70
CA CYS A 195 -2.67 9.10 -19.46
C CYS A 195 -4.18 9.21 -19.27
N PHE A 196 -4.66 9.49 -18.05
CA PHE A 196 -6.07 9.70 -17.75
C PHE A 196 -6.65 10.87 -18.56
N ASN A 197 -6.00 12.02 -18.54
CA ASN A 197 -6.40 13.20 -19.31
C ASN A 197 -6.39 12.96 -20.82
N TYR A 198 -5.39 12.24 -21.33
CA TYR A 198 -5.38 11.83 -22.74
C TYR A 198 -6.59 10.96 -23.08
N LEU A 199 -6.94 9.99 -22.25
CA LEU A 199 -8.08 9.11 -22.47
C LEU A 199 -9.42 9.87 -22.43
N LEU A 200 -9.56 10.86 -21.54
CA LEU A 200 -10.71 11.78 -21.55
C LEU A 200 -10.81 12.55 -22.87
N ASN A 201 -9.68 13.05 -23.39
CA ASN A 201 -9.62 13.74 -24.69
C ASN A 201 -9.95 12.83 -25.88
N GLN A 202 -9.88 11.51 -25.72
CA GLN A 202 -10.37 10.54 -26.72
C GLN A 202 -11.89 10.27 -26.60
N GLY A 203 -12.60 11.03 -25.75
CA GLY A 203 -14.04 10.96 -25.57
C GLY A 203 -14.50 9.89 -24.57
N LEU A 204 -13.60 9.31 -23.78
CA LEU A 204 -13.98 8.36 -22.74
C LEU A 204 -14.56 9.13 -21.54
N GLN A 205 -15.50 8.50 -20.85
CA GLN A 205 -16.15 9.06 -19.67
C GLN A 205 -15.81 8.23 -18.43
N PRO A 206 -15.55 8.86 -17.27
CA PRO A 206 -15.41 8.15 -16.01
C PRO A 206 -16.62 7.26 -15.73
N ASN A 207 -16.36 5.99 -15.40
CA ASN A 207 -17.41 5.11 -14.90
C ASN A 207 -17.48 5.28 -13.38
N LEU A 208 -18.55 5.87 -12.87
CA LEU A 208 -18.77 6.15 -11.45
C LEU A 208 -18.56 4.91 -10.55
N ASN A 209 -18.89 3.70 -11.01
CA ASN A 209 -18.61 2.45 -10.28
C ASN A 209 -17.11 2.14 -10.09
N GLU A 210 -16.21 2.89 -10.73
CA GLU A 210 -14.76 2.78 -10.64
C GLU A 210 -14.12 3.85 -9.74
N ALA A 211 -14.92 4.63 -8.98
CA ALA A 211 -14.43 5.68 -8.07
C ALA A 211 -13.39 5.18 -7.05
N HIS A 212 -13.57 3.97 -6.53
CA HIS A 212 -12.60 3.31 -5.64
C HIS A 212 -11.20 3.20 -6.26
N HIS A 213 -11.08 3.06 -7.60
CA HIS A 213 -9.78 3.06 -8.26
C HIS A 213 -9.11 4.43 -8.21
N ALA A 214 -9.86 5.53 -8.33
CA ALA A 214 -9.31 6.88 -8.17
C ALA A 214 -8.78 7.12 -6.75
N ILE A 215 -9.52 6.65 -5.73
CA ILE A 215 -9.07 6.68 -4.33
C ILE A 215 -7.76 5.91 -4.14
N ILE A 216 -7.69 4.71 -4.71
CA ILE A 216 -6.49 3.86 -4.65
C ILE A 216 -5.28 4.60 -5.23
N GLY A 217 -5.42 5.18 -6.43
CA GLY A 217 -4.36 5.95 -7.07
C GLY A 217 -4.00 7.22 -6.27
N GLY A 218 -5.01 7.85 -5.67
CA GLY A 218 -4.87 9.00 -4.78
C GLY A 218 -4.30 10.23 -5.46
N ASN A 219 -4.54 10.38 -6.76
CA ASN A 219 -4.30 11.64 -7.47
C ASN A 219 -5.58 12.49 -7.35
N THR A 220 -5.47 13.67 -6.71
CA THR A 220 -6.62 14.54 -6.39
C THR A 220 -7.36 15.01 -7.64
N ASP A 221 -6.64 15.31 -8.72
CA ASP A 221 -7.24 15.78 -9.98
C ASP A 221 -8.08 14.67 -10.64
N ILE A 222 -7.61 13.43 -10.57
CA ILE A 222 -8.41 12.27 -11.00
C ILE A 222 -9.62 12.09 -10.08
N ILE A 223 -9.46 12.19 -8.77
CA ILE A 223 -10.54 12.00 -7.79
C ILE A 223 -11.70 12.98 -8.01
N GLU A 224 -11.43 14.23 -8.38
CA GLU A 224 -12.47 15.22 -8.68
C GLU A 224 -13.42 14.77 -9.79
N ASN A 225 -12.94 13.95 -10.74
CA ASN A 225 -13.77 13.37 -11.81
C ASN A 225 -14.76 12.31 -11.30
N TYR A 226 -14.68 11.90 -10.03
CA TYR A 226 -15.53 10.88 -9.40
C TYR A 226 -16.27 11.41 -8.17
N LYS A 227 -16.29 12.72 -7.92
CA LYS A 227 -16.76 13.33 -6.66
C LYS A 227 -18.12 12.86 -6.15
N GLU A 228 -19.04 12.56 -7.06
CA GLU A 228 -20.41 12.11 -6.74
C GLU A 228 -20.43 10.75 -6.02
N GLU A 229 -19.42 9.91 -6.26
CA GLU A 229 -19.31 8.55 -5.68
C GLU A 229 -18.29 8.44 -4.55
N ILE A 230 -17.52 9.48 -4.29
CA ILE A 230 -16.52 9.50 -3.22
C ILE A 230 -17.12 9.19 -1.85
N PRO A 231 -18.32 9.68 -1.48
CA PRO A 231 -18.95 9.32 -0.20
C PRO A 231 -19.10 7.80 0.00
N ASN A 232 -19.33 7.04 -1.09
CA ASN A 232 -19.49 5.58 -1.05
C ASN A 232 -18.15 4.81 -0.92
N CYS A 233 -17.01 5.53 -0.84
CA CYS A 233 -15.68 4.94 -0.90
C CYS A 233 -14.89 5.01 0.42
N LEU A 234 -15.52 5.30 1.56
CA LEU A 234 -14.81 5.47 2.86
C LEU A 234 -13.92 4.28 3.19
N GLU A 235 -14.45 3.06 3.09
CA GLU A 235 -13.70 1.85 3.42
C GLU A 235 -12.45 1.68 2.54
N THR A 236 -12.55 2.07 1.26
CA THR A 236 -11.40 2.08 0.34
C THR A 236 -10.38 3.12 0.76
N ALA A 237 -10.82 4.33 1.12
CA ALA A 237 -9.92 5.40 1.58
C ALA A 237 -9.15 4.97 2.84
N ILE A 238 -9.84 4.38 3.82
CA ILE A 238 -9.23 3.88 5.06
C ILE A 238 -8.22 2.76 4.77
N LEU A 239 -8.62 1.74 4.00
CA LEU A 239 -7.80 0.59 3.66
C LEU A 239 -6.50 0.98 2.93
N TRP A 240 -6.58 1.98 2.05
CA TRP A 240 -5.46 2.48 1.26
C TRP A 240 -4.72 3.66 1.90
N ASN A 241 -4.95 3.92 3.19
CA ASN A 241 -4.29 4.98 3.97
C ASN A 241 -4.41 6.37 3.32
N ARG A 242 -5.59 6.68 2.76
CA ARG A 242 -5.96 7.99 2.23
C ARG A 242 -6.76 8.76 3.26
N ASN A 243 -6.11 9.07 4.38
CA ASN A 243 -6.76 9.68 5.54
C ASN A 243 -7.38 11.04 5.20
N GLU A 244 -6.74 11.81 4.33
CA GLU A 244 -7.25 13.07 3.78
C GLU A 244 -8.58 12.90 3.03
N ILE A 245 -8.76 11.80 2.31
CA ILE A 245 -10.01 11.50 1.60
C ILE A 245 -11.05 10.93 2.57
N ALA A 246 -10.63 10.10 3.52
CA ALA A 246 -11.50 9.63 4.59
C ALA A 246 -12.09 10.80 5.38
N ASP A 247 -11.27 11.81 5.70
CA ASP A 247 -11.69 13.03 6.37
C ASP A 247 -12.70 13.82 5.55
N TYR A 248 -12.44 13.98 4.26
CA TYR A 248 -13.40 14.60 3.35
C TYR A 248 -14.75 13.86 3.38
N ILE A 249 -14.75 12.53 3.29
CA ILE A 249 -15.97 11.73 3.32
C ILE A 249 -16.71 11.88 4.66
N LEU A 250 -16.01 11.72 5.78
CA LEU A 250 -16.56 11.82 7.14
C LEU A 250 -17.01 13.24 7.53
N SER A 251 -16.51 14.26 6.84
CA SER A 251 -16.97 15.65 7.04
C SER A 251 -18.31 15.94 6.38
N ASN A 252 -18.71 15.12 5.40
CA ASN A 252 -19.94 15.30 4.62
C ASN A 252 -21.07 14.35 5.04
N ASP A 253 -20.79 13.35 5.88
CA ASP A 253 -21.78 12.36 6.33
C ASP A 253 -21.43 11.86 7.74
N GLU A 254 -22.34 12.09 8.70
CA GLU A 254 -22.14 11.80 10.12
C GLU A 254 -22.41 10.33 10.48
N GLU A 255 -23.07 9.55 9.61
CA GLU A 255 -23.51 8.18 9.92
C GLU A 255 -22.61 7.08 9.31
N ILE A 256 -21.59 7.43 8.53
CA ILE A 256 -20.77 6.42 7.83
C ILE A 256 -19.90 5.65 8.81
N MET A 257 -20.24 4.38 9.00
CA MET A 257 -19.38 3.41 9.67
C MET A 257 -18.53 2.62 8.67
N PHE A 258 -17.33 2.24 9.09
CA PHE A 258 -16.45 1.33 8.35
C PHE A 258 -15.97 0.19 9.25
N SER A 259 -15.54 -0.91 8.62
CA SER A 259 -15.12 -2.12 9.33
C SER A 259 -13.78 -1.93 10.03
N ILE A 260 -13.61 -2.57 11.20
CA ILE A 260 -12.33 -2.58 11.92
C ILE A 260 -11.26 -3.27 11.07
N GLU A 261 -11.64 -4.26 10.27
CA GLU A 261 -10.77 -5.00 9.36
C GLU A 261 -10.07 -4.06 8.39
N SER A 262 -10.80 -3.08 7.83
CA SER A 262 -10.24 -2.10 6.91
C SER A 262 -9.29 -1.10 7.58
N ALA A 263 -9.47 -0.86 8.87
CA ALA A 263 -8.60 0.01 9.68
C ALA A 263 -7.30 -0.67 10.14
N THR A 264 -7.23 -2.00 10.17
CA THR A 264 -6.12 -2.77 10.79
C THR A 264 -4.72 -2.38 10.29
N ASN A 265 -4.60 -1.88 9.06
CA ASN A 265 -3.33 -1.47 8.46
C ASN A 265 -3.14 0.06 8.39
N ASN A 266 -3.95 0.81 9.14
CA ASN A 266 -3.95 2.26 9.21
C ASN A 266 -4.08 2.68 10.68
N ILE A 267 -2.95 3.04 11.30
CA ILE A 267 -2.89 3.36 12.74
C ILE A 267 -3.85 4.52 13.09
N LYS A 268 -3.90 5.55 12.24
CA LYS A 268 -4.75 6.73 12.44
C LYS A 268 -6.24 6.35 12.37
N ALA A 269 -6.64 5.59 11.35
CA ALA A 269 -8.02 5.09 11.25
C ALA A 269 -8.42 4.18 12.42
N THR A 270 -7.51 3.32 12.87
CA THR A 270 -7.75 2.48 14.04
C THR A 270 -7.99 3.35 15.27
N LEU A 271 -7.10 4.30 15.56
CA LEU A 271 -7.25 5.22 16.71
C LEU A 271 -8.53 6.07 16.60
N PHE A 272 -8.89 6.50 15.40
CA PHE A 272 -10.12 7.23 15.15
C PHE A 272 -11.35 6.40 15.55
N LEU A 273 -11.44 5.13 15.09
CA LEU A 273 -12.52 4.23 15.51
C LEU A 273 -12.59 4.06 17.03
N LEU A 274 -11.44 3.97 17.71
CA LEU A 274 -11.40 3.86 19.17
C LEU A 274 -11.91 5.12 19.85
N SER A 275 -11.57 6.30 19.32
CA SER A 275 -11.98 7.59 19.90
C SER A 275 -13.49 7.85 19.77
N CYS A 276 -14.15 7.19 18.82
CA CYS A 276 -15.58 7.36 18.58
C CYS A 276 -16.47 6.47 19.47
N ASN A 277 -15.92 5.78 20.47
CA ASN A 277 -16.68 4.94 21.42
C ASN A 277 -17.60 3.90 20.78
N PHE A 278 -17.21 3.34 19.62
CA PHE A 278 -18.02 2.34 18.93
C PHE A 278 -17.95 0.96 19.63
N CYS A 279 -18.83 0.78 20.63
CA CYS A 279 -19.37 -0.47 21.18
C CYS A 279 -18.44 -1.49 21.89
N ASP A 280 -18.91 -2.03 23.01
CA ASP A 280 -18.28 -3.09 23.84
C ASP A 280 -17.84 -4.35 23.06
N SER A 281 -18.43 -4.62 21.89
CA SER A 281 -18.06 -5.74 21.01
C SER A 281 -16.71 -5.53 20.31
N MET A 282 -16.28 -4.28 20.09
CA MET A 282 -14.95 -3.97 19.55
C MET A 282 -13.86 -4.38 20.52
N THR A 283 -14.08 -4.37 21.84
CA THR A 283 -13.08 -4.76 22.84
C THR A 283 -12.52 -6.17 22.62
N LEU A 284 -13.35 -7.12 22.15
CA LEU A 284 -12.93 -8.51 21.88
C LEU A 284 -12.19 -8.66 20.54
N GLN A 285 -12.57 -7.91 19.51
CA GLN A 285 -11.85 -7.89 18.22
C GLN A 285 -10.57 -7.06 18.31
N MET A 286 -10.58 -5.96 19.08
CA MET A 286 -9.40 -5.23 19.51
C MET A 286 -8.48 -6.15 20.27
N LYS A 287 -8.97 -6.97 21.21
CA LYS A 287 -8.13 -7.98 21.86
C LYS A 287 -7.49 -8.90 20.82
N LYS A 288 -8.18 -9.33 19.74
CA LYS A 288 -7.59 -10.14 18.66
C LYS A 288 -6.61 -9.40 17.74
N ILE A 289 -6.84 -8.12 17.43
CA ILE A 289 -5.92 -7.26 16.66
C ILE A 289 -4.70 -6.92 17.51
N PHE A 290 -4.92 -6.62 18.79
CA PHE A 290 -3.90 -6.52 19.81
C PHE A 290 -3.24 -7.86 20.07
N ASP A 291 -3.89 -9.02 19.91
CA ASP A 291 -3.31 -10.35 20.00
C ASP A 291 -2.47 -10.66 18.73
N GLY A 292 -2.85 -10.08 17.59
CA GLY A 292 -2.01 -9.97 16.40
C GLY A 292 -0.79 -9.06 16.66
N LEU A 293 -0.96 -7.95 17.37
CA LEU A 293 0.14 -7.18 17.98
C LEU A 293 0.78 -7.91 19.17
N LYS A 294 0.17 -8.97 19.73
CA LYS A 294 0.76 -9.92 20.69
C LYS A 294 1.55 -11.00 19.98
N SER A 295 1.58 -11.07 18.65
CA SER A 295 2.80 -11.62 18.02
C SER A 295 4.03 -10.73 18.32
N ALA A 296 3.82 -9.49 18.79
CA ALA A 296 4.77 -8.66 19.53
C ALA A 296 4.63 -8.79 21.08
N GLU A 297 4.11 -9.91 21.61
CA GLU A 297 4.27 -10.34 23.03
C GLU A 297 5.74 -10.49 23.42
N ALA A 298 6.65 -10.46 22.44
CA ALA A 298 8.09 -10.37 22.65
C ALA A 298 8.52 -9.13 23.49
N PHE A 299 7.63 -8.16 23.74
CA PHE A 299 8.00 -6.88 24.36
C PHE A 299 7.61 -6.61 25.81
N LYS A 300 6.86 -7.50 26.48
CA LYS A 300 6.52 -7.35 27.91
C LYS A 300 5.98 -5.97 28.35
N ASP A 301 5.33 -5.18 27.49
CA ASP A 301 4.71 -3.91 27.91
C ASP A 301 3.21 -4.07 28.19
N MET A 302 2.90 -4.69 29.34
CA MET A 302 1.54 -4.81 29.87
C MET A 302 0.92 -3.45 30.25
N ASN A 303 1.71 -2.38 30.35
CA ASN A 303 1.20 -1.04 30.68
C ASN A 303 0.54 -0.38 29.46
N LEU A 304 1.01 -0.68 28.24
CA LEU A 304 0.38 -0.21 27.00
C LEU A 304 -1.07 -0.68 26.88
N LEU A 305 -1.30 -1.97 27.18
CA LEU A 305 -2.60 -2.62 27.21
C LEU A 305 -3.48 -2.00 28.30
N ASN A 306 -3.01 -1.96 29.55
CA ASN A 306 -3.80 -1.44 30.68
C ASN A 306 -4.21 0.02 30.49
N HIS A 307 -3.39 0.87 29.86
CA HIS A 307 -3.73 2.28 29.70
C HIS A 307 -4.72 2.57 28.57
N LEU A 308 -4.80 1.71 27.55
CA LEU A 308 -5.86 1.81 26.53
C LEU A 308 -7.21 1.34 27.07
N PHE A 309 -7.22 0.47 28.09
CA PHE A 309 -8.42 0.09 28.84
C PHE A 309 -8.85 1.13 29.89
N VAL A 310 -7.96 2.04 30.30
CA VAL A 310 -8.25 3.11 31.28
C VAL A 310 -8.74 4.41 30.62
N LEU A 311 -8.63 4.51 29.28
CA LEU A 311 -9.23 5.61 28.50
C LEU A 311 -10.71 5.39 28.14
N ASN A 312 -11.32 4.31 28.65
CA ASN A 312 -12.77 4.09 28.69
C ASN A 312 -13.31 4.44 30.08
#